data_AF-A0A1A6FU77-F1
#
_entry.id   AF-A0A1A6FU77-F1
#
_cell.length_a   1.000
_cell.length_b   1.000
_cell.length_c   1.000
_cell.angle_alpha   90.00
_cell.angle_beta   90.00
_cell.angle_gamma   90.00
#
_symmetry.space_group_name_H-M   'P 1'
#
loop_
_entity.id
_entity.type
_entity.pdbx_description
1 polymer ?
#
loop_
_entity_poly.entity_id
_entity_poly.type
_entity_poly.pdbx_seq_one_letter_code
_entity_poly.pdbx_strand_id
1 'polypeptide(L)'
;MFCKFHHPEVIFLFSSTTWYLEIHKDLEDQVIMGAFLDKPKMEKHNAQGQGNGLRYGLSSMQDHKPSNPLEKERIQNAGGSVMIQRVNGSLAVSRALGDFDYKCVHGKGPTEQLVSPEPEVHDIERSEEDDQFIILACDGIWDVMGNEELCDFVRSRLEVTDDLEKVCNEVVDTCLYK
;
A
#
# COMPACT_ATOMS: atom_id res chain seq x y z
N MET A 1 -18.63 4.29 5.11
CA MET A 1 -19.66 4.21 4.05
C MET A 1 -19.35 2.96 3.26
N PHE A 2 -20.12 1.89 3.45
CA PHE A 2 -19.88 0.59 2.80
C PHE A 2 -20.54 0.59 1.42
N CYS A 3 -19.74 0.51 0.35
CA CYS A 3 -20.25 0.20 -0.98
C CYS A 3 -20.28 -1.32 -1.13
N LYS A 4 -21.49 -1.89 -1.25
CA LYS A 4 -21.70 -3.31 -1.50
C LYS A 4 -21.66 -3.53 -3.01
N PHE A 5 -20.55 -4.07 -3.53
CA PHE A 5 -20.52 -4.58 -4.91
C PHE A 5 -20.98 -6.04 -4.93
N HIS A 6 -21.74 -6.39 -5.96
CA HIS A 6 -22.42 -7.67 -6.13
C HIS A 6 -21.43 -8.73 -6.67
N HIS A 7 -20.51 -9.21 -5.84
CA HIS A 7 -19.77 -10.46 -6.05
C HIS A 7 -19.31 -11.02 -4.69
N PRO A 8 -19.48 -12.32 -4.41
CA PRO A 8 -19.45 -12.85 -3.04
C PRO A 8 -18.07 -12.96 -2.34
N GLU A 9 -16.95 -12.51 -2.90
CA GLU A 9 -15.61 -12.91 -2.37
C GLU A 9 -14.58 -11.77 -2.23
N VAL A 10 -14.99 -10.50 -2.17
CA VAL A 10 -14.05 -9.38 -1.99
C VAL A 10 -14.49 -8.45 -0.86
N ILE A 11 -13.72 -8.40 0.23
CA ILE A 11 -13.92 -7.46 1.34
C ILE A 11 -13.06 -6.23 1.11
N PHE A 12 -13.67 -5.05 1.19
CA PHE A 12 -12.97 -3.77 1.17
C PHE A 12 -13.08 -3.09 2.54
N LEU A 13 -11.96 -2.81 3.19
CA LEU A 13 -11.90 -1.91 4.34
C LEU A 13 -11.47 -0.52 3.88
N PHE A 14 -12.44 0.39 3.74
CA PHE A 14 -12.17 1.80 3.42
C PHE A 14 -12.23 2.65 4.68
N SER A 15 -11.12 3.33 4.99
CA SER A 15 -11.16 4.64 5.63
C SER A 15 -11.20 5.69 4.52
N SER A 16 -12.39 6.31 4.36
CA SER A 16 -12.78 7.37 3.41
C SER A 16 -11.75 7.85 2.36
N THR A 17 -11.86 7.37 1.12
CA THR A 17 -12.01 8.16 -0.14
C THR A 17 -12.01 7.22 -1.36
N THR A 18 -13.02 7.36 -2.22
CA THR A 18 -13.47 6.48 -3.32
C THR A 18 -12.56 6.48 -4.55
N TRP A 19 -12.15 5.34 -5.16
CA TRP A 19 -11.71 5.28 -6.58
C TRP A 19 -11.92 3.91 -7.27
N TYR A 20 -12.17 3.96 -8.59
CA TYR A 20 -12.33 2.88 -9.58
C TYR A 20 -10.99 2.61 -10.31
N LEU A 21 -10.73 1.37 -10.76
CA LEU A 21 -9.46 0.92 -11.39
C LEU A 21 -9.70 0.34 -12.80
N GLU A 22 -8.84 0.66 -13.77
CA GLU A 22 -8.75 0.05 -15.10
C GLU A 22 -7.25 -0.06 -15.47
N ILE A 23 -6.80 -1.23 -15.97
CA ILE A 23 -5.41 -1.75 -15.90
C ILE A 23 -4.71 -1.76 -17.27
N HIS A 24 -3.41 -1.40 -17.35
CA HIS A 24 -2.43 -1.84 -18.36
C HIS A 24 -0.95 -1.68 -17.84
N LYS A 25 0.01 -2.44 -18.43
CA LYS A 25 1.22 -3.10 -17.86
C LYS A 25 2.65 -2.45 -18.00
N ASP A 26 3.59 -3.00 -17.19
CA ASP A 26 5.08 -3.22 -17.30
C ASP A 26 6.07 -2.15 -16.71
N LEU A 27 7.28 -2.38 -16.10
CA LEU A 27 8.10 -3.50 -15.52
C LEU A 27 9.41 -2.93 -14.81
N GLU A 28 9.91 -3.57 -13.71
CA GLU A 28 11.31 -3.80 -13.14
C GLU A 28 12.41 -2.68 -12.94
N ASP A 29 13.42 -2.69 -12.01
CA ASP A 29 13.77 -3.30 -10.69
C ASP A 29 15.17 -2.75 -10.17
N GLN A 30 15.56 -3.00 -8.89
CA GLN A 30 16.93 -2.99 -8.23
C GLN A 30 17.36 -2.00 -7.09
N VAL A 31 18.23 -2.56 -6.21
CA VAL A 31 18.54 -2.36 -4.75
C VAL A 31 19.83 -1.55 -4.45
N ILE A 32 20.04 -0.98 -3.22
CA ILE A 32 21.26 -1.02 -2.32
C ILE A 32 21.11 -0.12 -1.04
N MET A 33 21.71 -0.59 0.07
CA MET A 33 21.59 -0.28 1.51
C MET A 33 22.14 1.06 2.10
N GLY A 34 21.60 1.44 3.28
CA GLY A 34 22.24 2.29 4.32
C GLY A 34 21.34 2.58 5.54
N ALA A 35 21.82 2.33 6.77
CA ALA A 35 21.13 2.44 8.09
C ALA A 35 21.12 3.89 8.65
N PHE A 36 20.36 4.39 9.65
CA PHE A 36 19.61 3.85 10.80
C PHE A 36 18.76 4.99 11.43
N LEU A 37 17.50 4.71 11.79
CA LEU A 37 16.74 5.13 12.99
C LEU A 37 15.37 4.47 12.83
N ASP A 38 15.32 3.18 13.14
CA ASP A 38 14.25 2.29 12.72
C ASP A 38 13.00 2.50 13.59
N LYS A 39 11.95 3.09 13.01
CA LYS A 39 10.62 2.46 13.15
C LYS A 39 10.82 0.98 12.80
N PRO A 40 10.22 0.00 13.49
CA PRO A 40 10.41 -1.40 13.14
C PRO A 40 10.30 -1.53 11.63
N LYS A 41 11.42 -1.90 10.98
CA LYS A 41 11.46 -2.10 9.53
C LYS A 41 10.66 -3.36 9.28
N MET A 42 9.35 -3.18 9.19
CA MET A 42 8.51 -4.05 8.39
C MET A 42 8.92 -3.70 6.96
N GLU A 43 9.94 -4.39 6.43
CA GLU A 43 10.25 -4.23 5.01
C GLU A 43 8.98 -4.63 4.24
N LYS A 44 8.30 -3.61 3.72
CA LYS A 44 7.13 -3.71 2.86
C LYS A 44 7.62 -4.23 1.52
N HIS A 45 7.75 -5.55 1.40
CA HIS A 45 8.12 -6.21 0.16
C HIS A 45 6.86 -6.53 -0.63
N ASN A 46 6.90 -6.25 -1.93
CA ASN A 46 6.06 -6.99 -2.86
C ASN A 46 6.64 -8.40 -2.91
N ALA A 47 5.87 -9.38 -2.47
CA ALA A 47 6.29 -10.77 -2.47
C ALA A 47 5.17 -11.60 -3.08
N GLN A 48 5.53 -12.34 -4.12
CA GLN A 48 4.72 -13.44 -4.63
C GLN A 48 5.47 -14.72 -4.28
N GLY A 49 4.79 -15.65 -3.63
CA GLY A 49 5.43 -16.86 -3.12
C GLY A 49 4.49 -18.03 -3.07
N GLN A 50 5.08 -19.22 -2.98
CA GLN A 50 4.38 -20.45 -2.61
C GLN A 50 4.95 -20.98 -1.29
N GLY A 51 4.10 -21.13 -0.29
CA GLY A 51 4.45 -21.67 1.03
C GLY A 51 3.29 -22.46 1.62
N ASN A 52 3.55 -23.65 2.18
CA ASN A 52 2.52 -24.56 2.71
C ASN A 52 1.38 -24.90 1.71
N GLY A 53 1.68 -24.94 0.40
CA GLY A 53 0.69 -25.24 -0.64
C GLY A 53 -0.18 -24.05 -1.07
N LEU A 54 0.18 -22.82 -0.68
CA LEU A 54 -0.61 -21.62 -0.96
C LEU A 54 0.20 -20.62 -1.77
N ARG A 55 -0.44 -20.02 -2.78
CA ARG A 55 0.05 -18.79 -3.42
C ARG A 55 -0.48 -17.59 -2.66
N TYR A 56 0.43 -16.68 -2.31
CA TYR A 56 0.05 -15.36 -1.84
C TYR A 56 0.61 -14.31 -2.78
N GLY A 57 -0.21 -13.33 -3.11
CA GLY A 57 0.21 -12.06 -3.70
C GLY A 57 0.21 -11.02 -2.60
N LEU A 58 1.37 -10.77 -1.99
CA LEU A 58 1.52 -9.68 -1.06
C LEU A 58 1.94 -8.43 -1.86
N SER A 59 1.01 -7.51 -2.05
CA SER A 59 1.36 -6.15 -2.43
C SER A 59 1.21 -5.26 -1.21
N SER A 60 2.33 -5.04 -0.51
CA SER A 60 2.41 -3.88 0.36
C SER A 60 2.70 -2.71 -0.57
N MET A 61 1.67 -1.90 -0.87
CA MET A 61 1.81 -0.70 -1.70
C MET A 61 3.07 0.02 -1.26
N GLN A 62 4.10 0.03 -2.12
CA GLN A 62 5.39 0.54 -1.71
C GLN A 62 5.17 1.98 -1.27
N ASP A 63 5.52 2.26 -0.02
CA ASP A 63 5.25 3.57 0.52
C ASP A 63 5.95 4.60 -0.37
N HIS A 64 5.17 5.44 -1.02
CA HIS A 64 5.66 6.53 -1.84
C HIS A 64 6.22 7.61 -0.92
N LYS A 65 7.44 7.37 -0.44
CA LYS A 65 8.18 8.26 0.44
C LYS A 65 8.98 9.25 -0.40
N PRO A 66 9.09 10.52 0.01
CA PRO A 66 9.95 11.49 -0.63
C PRO A 66 11.42 11.06 -0.77
N SER A 67 11.93 10.17 0.10
CA SER A 67 13.30 9.65 -0.04
C SER A 67 13.49 8.62 -1.14
N ASN A 68 12.42 8.03 -1.69
CA ASN A 68 12.55 7.00 -2.72
C ASN A 68 13.25 7.62 -3.95
N PRO A 69 14.21 6.93 -4.60
CA PRO A 69 15.05 7.54 -5.62
C PRO A 69 14.28 8.27 -6.73
N LEU A 70 13.29 7.61 -7.33
CA LEU A 70 12.47 8.18 -8.41
C LEU A 70 11.58 9.34 -7.93
N GLU A 71 11.04 9.23 -6.70
CA GLU A 71 10.22 10.28 -6.10
C GLU A 71 11.07 11.52 -5.79
N LYS A 72 12.26 11.32 -5.24
CA LYS A 72 13.23 12.37 -4.95
C LYS A 72 13.69 13.08 -6.22
N GLU A 73 14.00 12.32 -7.26
CA GLU A 73 14.38 12.87 -8.57
C GLU A 73 13.26 13.73 -9.14
N ARG A 74 12.01 13.24 -9.15
CA ARG A 74 10.85 14.03 -9.58
C ARG A 74 10.72 15.33 -8.78
N ILE A 75 10.80 15.26 -7.45
CA ILE A 75 10.70 16.43 -6.56
C ILE A 75 11.80 17.46 -6.90
N GLN A 76 13.04 17.01 -7.12
CA GLN A 76 14.16 17.88 -7.47
C GLN A 76 13.98 18.51 -8.86
N ASN A 77 13.53 17.72 -9.84
CA ASN A 77 13.24 18.20 -11.20
C ASN A 77 12.07 19.18 -11.25
N ALA A 78 11.17 19.13 -10.27
CA ALA A 78 10.09 20.08 -10.05
C ALA A 78 10.51 21.32 -9.25
N GLY A 79 11.80 21.48 -8.93
CA GLY A 79 12.36 22.63 -8.22
C GLY A 79 12.24 22.55 -6.69
N GLY A 80 11.83 21.40 -6.15
CA GLY A 80 11.74 21.14 -4.72
C GLY A 80 13.00 20.50 -4.13
N SER A 81 12.91 20.16 -2.85
CA SER A 81 13.96 19.44 -2.12
C SER A 81 13.36 18.38 -1.21
N VAL A 82 14.14 17.37 -0.88
CA VAL A 82 13.78 16.35 0.11
C VAL A 82 14.65 16.57 1.34
N MET A 83 14.03 17.05 2.42
CA MET A 83 14.71 17.27 3.69
C MET A 83 14.31 16.15 4.64
N ILE A 84 15.30 15.33 5.03
CA ILE A 84 15.11 14.09 5.79
C ILE A 84 14.21 13.13 5.02
N GLN A 85 12.90 13.22 5.22
CA GLN A 85 11.88 12.33 4.65
C GLN A 85 10.64 13.12 4.18
N ARG A 86 10.80 14.43 3.95
CA ARG A 86 9.69 15.34 3.65
C ARG A 86 9.97 16.22 2.45
N VAL A 87 8.95 16.41 1.61
CA VAL A 87 8.96 17.39 0.50
C VAL A 87 9.05 18.79 1.09
N ASN A 88 10.12 19.50 0.75
CA ASN A 88 10.46 20.82 1.29
C ASN A 88 10.41 20.89 2.83
N GLY A 89 10.69 19.77 3.51
CA GLY A 89 10.61 19.68 4.97
C GLY A 89 9.20 19.60 5.56
N SER A 90 8.14 19.65 4.73
CA SER A 90 6.74 19.71 5.18
C SER A 90 6.01 18.37 5.02
N LEU A 91 5.83 17.90 3.79
CA LEU A 91 4.95 16.76 3.49
C LEU A 91 5.68 15.42 3.50
N ALA A 92 5.19 14.43 4.25
CA ALA A 92 5.85 13.12 4.43
C ALA A 92 5.48 12.06 3.37
N VAL A 93 4.65 12.42 2.40
CA VAL A 93 4.26 11.58 1.27
C VAL A 93 4.69 12.25 -0.02
N SER A 94 5.08 11.47 -1.03
CA SER A 94 5.43 11.98 -2.35
C SER A 94 4.29 11.81 -3.36
N ARG A 95 3.30 10.96 -3.08
CA ARG A 95 2.11 10.80 -3.92
C ARG A 95 0.85 10.94 -3.08
N ALA A 96 -0.10 11.72 -3.60
CA ALA A 96 -1.39 11.96 -2.98
C ALA A 96 -2.36 12.59 -3.99
N LEU A 97 -3.65 12.33 -3.79
CA LEU A 97 -4.71 13.14 -4.38
C LEU A 97 -4.91 14.40 -3.52
N GLY A 98 -5.37 15.50 -4.14
CA GLY A 98 -5.37 16.81 -3.47
C GLY A 98 -4.00 17.46 -3.48
N ASP A 99 -3.58 18.07 -2.35
CA ASP A 99 -2.29 18.77 -2.19
C ASP A 99 -1.96 19.74 -3.34
N PHE A 100 -2.95 20.52 -3.75
CA PHE A 100 -2.85 21.38 -4.95
C PHE A 100 -1.72 22.40 -4.88
N ASP A 101 -1.37 22.88 -3.68
CA ASP A 101 -0.24 23.79 -3.47
C ASP A 101 1.11 23.19 -3.91
N TYR A 102 1.22 21.86 -3.91
CA TYR A 102 2.39 21.11 -4.38
C TYR A 102 2.32 20.75 -5.87
N LYS A 103 1.28 21.19 -6.58
CA LYS A 103 0.97 20.85 -7.98
C LYS A 103 0.89 22.07 -8.90
N CYS A 104 1.55 23.15 -8.51
CA CYS A 104 1.56 24.44 -9.21
C CYS A 104 2.88 24.76 -9.92
N VAL A 105 3.73 23.76 -10.18
CA VAL A 105 5.02 23.98 -10.87
C VAL A 105 4.76 24.21 -12.36
N HIS A 106 5.08 25.41 -12.83
CA HIS A 106 4.95 25.78 -14.23
C HIS A 106 5.88 24.97 -15.12
N GLY A 107 5.39 24.57 -16.30
CA GLY A 107 6.19 23.79 -17.27
C GLY A 107 6.34 22.30 -16.93
N LYS A 108 5.63 21.80 -15.92
CA LYS A 108 5.58 20.39 -15.54
C LYS A 108 4.18 19.81 -15.73
N GLY A 109 4.10 18.57 -16.20
CA GLY A 109 2.85 17.83 -16.29
C GLY A 109 2.26 17.49 -14.90
N PRO A 110 1.03 16.94 -14.83
CA PRO A 110 0.38 16.60 -13.55
C PRO A 110 1.15 15.60 -12.69
N THR A 111 1.89 14.67 -13.31
CA THR A 111 2.65 13.60 -12.63
C THR A 111 4.10 13.98 -12.36
N GLU A 112 4.55 15.14 -12.86
CA GLU A 112 5.91 15.67 -12.69
C GLU A 112 5.98 16.79 -11.63
N GLN A 113 4.92 16.93 -10.82
CA GLN A 113 4.82 17.92 -9.75
C GLN A 113 5.60 17.51 -8.49
N LEU A 114 5.64 18.37 -7.47
CA LEU A 114 6.25 18.01 -6.18
C LEU A 114 5.53 16.82 -5.52
N VAL A 115 4.21 16.73 -5.71
CA VAL A 115 3.38 15.59 -5.32
C VAL A 115 2.67 15.04 -6.54
N SER A 116 2.86 13.77 -6.86
CA SER A 116 2.18 13.13 -8.01
C SER A 116 0.82 12.53 -7.60
N PRO A 117 -0.23 12.66 -8.43
CA PRO A 117 -1.47 11.91 -8.25
C PRO A 117 -1.43 10.50 -8.85
N GLU A 118 -0.34 10.12 -9.52
CA GLU A 118 -0.24 8.88 -10.29
C GLU A 118 -0.15 7.64 -9.37
N PRO A 119 -1.10 6.69 -9.49
CA PRO A 119 -1.04 5.45 -8.70
C PRO A 119 0.03 4.50 -9.25
N GLU A 120 0.44 3.56 -8.41
CA GLU A 120 1.16 2.35 -8.84
C GLU A 120 0.12 1.24 -9.05
N VAL A 121 0.21 0.52 -10.17
CA VAL A 121 -0.76 -0.51 -10.55
C VAL A 121 -0.02 -1.79 -10.89
N HIS A 122 -0.43 -2.89 -10.26
CA HIS A 122 0.11 -4.24 -10.49
C HIS A 122 -1.00 -5.14 -11.06
N ASP A 123 -0.70 -5.83 -12.16
CA ASP A 123 -1.57 -6.84 -12.75
C ASP A 123 -1.14 -8.22 -12.26
N ILE A 124 -2.06 -8.96 -11.63
CA ILE A 124 -1.83 -10.30 -11.10
C ILE A 124 -2.87 -11.22 -11.71
N GLU A 125 -2.42 -12.20 -12.50
CA GLU A 125 -3.30 -13.22 -13.07
C GLU A 125 -3.93 -14.06 -11.95
N ARG A 126 -5.27 -14.17 -11.98
CA ARG A 126 -6.02 -14.95 -11.00
C ARG A 126 -5.76 -16.45 -11.14
N SER A 127 -5.71 -17.15 -10.02
CA SER A 127 -5.69 -18.61 -9.96
C SER A 127 -6.93 -19.10 -9.23
N GLU A 128 -7.90 -19.65 -9.96
CA GLU A 128 -9.13 -20.22 -9.36
C GLU A 128 -8.83 -21.34 -8.35
N GLU A 129 -7.69 -22.03 -8.51
CA GLU A 129 -7.29 -23.13 -7.63
C GLU A 129 -6.52 -22.66 -6.39
N ASP A 130 -5.81 -21.53 -6.46
CA ASP A 130 -4.89 -21.10 -5.40
C ASP A 130 -5.32 -19.81 -4.67
N ASP A 131 -6.13 -18.96 -5.28
CA ASP A 131 -6.53 -17.67 -4.71
C ASP A 131 -7.42 -17.88 -3.47
N GLN A 132 -7.05 -17.28 -2.33
CA GLN A 132 -7.80 -17.43 -1.08
C GLN A 132 -8.54 -16.16 -0.65
N PHE A 133 -7.80 -15.07 -0.44
CA PHE A 133 -8.35 -13.80 0.04
C PHE A 133 -7.35 -12.65 -0.22
N ILE A 134 -7.86 -11.42 -0.18
CA ILE A 134 -7.06 -10.18 -0.26
C ILE A 134 -7.29 -9.37 1.02
N ILE A 135 -6.21 -8.83 1.59
CA ILE A 135 -6.28 -7.93 2.75
C ILE A 135 -5.88 -6.53 2.30
N LEU A 136 -6.78 -5.56 2.51
CA LEU A 136 -6.53 -4.14 2.32
C LEU A 136 -6.71 -3.44 3.66
N ALA A 137 -5.66 -2.75 4.13
CA ALA A 137 -5.68 -2.04 5.40
C ALA A 137 -4.80 -0.78 5.34
N CYS A 138 -5.05 0.16 6.24
CA CYS A 138 -4.21 1.35 6.40
C CYS A 138 -3.02 1.07 7.33
N ASP A 139 -2.10 2.03 7.42
CA ASP A 139 -0.89 1.92 8.25
C ASP A 139 -1.17 1.57 9.72
N GLY A 140 -2.33 1.94 10.28
CA GLY A 140 -2.67 1.60 11.68
C GLY A 140 -2.71 0.09 11.97
N ILE A 141 -2.96 -0.75 10.96
CA ILE A 141 -2.87 -2.21 11.08
C ILE A 141 -1.43 -2.68 10.84
N TRP A 142 -0.82 -2.20 9.75
CA TRP A 142 0.53 -2.62 9.34
C TRP A 142 1.65 -2.14 10.26
N ASP A 143 1.40 -1.11 11.07
CA ASP A 143 2.34 -0.59 12.08
C ASP A 143 2.55 -1.58 13.23
N VAL A 144 1.60 -2.48 13.48
CA VAL A 144 1.60 -3.41 14.64
C VAL A 144 1.51 -4.89 14.25
N MET A 145 1.09 -5.21 13.02
CA MET A 145 1.03 -6.57 12.50
C MET A 145 1.77 -6.71 11.18
N GLY A 146 2.68 -7.67 11.12
CA GLY A 146 3.46 -7.98 9.93
C GLY A 146 2.62 -8.69 8.87
N ASN A 147 3.13 -8.73 7.64
CA ASN A 147 2.43 -9.36 6.52
C ASN A 147 2.05 -10.83 6.79
N GLU A 148 3.04 -11.66 7.15
CA GLU A 148 2.81 -13.08 7.46
C GLU A 148 1.94 -13.26 8.71
N GLU A 149 2.18 -12.45 9.74
CA GLU A 149 1.41 -12.48 10.98
C GLU A 149 -0.08 -12.19 10.73
N LEU A 150 -0.40 -11.19 9.91
CA LEU A 150 -1.76 -10.83 9.58
C LEU A 150 -2.43 -11.89 8.70
N CYS A 151 -1.72 -12.43 7.70
CA CYS A 151 -2.23 -13.51 6.86
C CYS A 151 -2.55 -14.77 7.66
N ASP A 152 -1.66 -15.19 8.55
CA ASP A 152 -1.86 -16.36 9.41
C ASP A 152 -2.99 -16.13 10.42
N PHE A 153 -3.07 -14.92 10.98
CA PHE A 153 -4.18 -14.54 11.86
C PHE A 153 -5.52 -14.65 11.14
N VAL A 154 -5.68 -14.00 9.98
CA VAL A 154 -6.91 -14.04 9.19
C VAL A 154 -7.27 -15.46 8.79
N ARG A 155 -6.30 -16.26 8.33
CA ARG A 155 -6.55 -17.68 8.02
C ARG A 155 -7.09 -18.44 9.23
N SER A 156 -6.47 -18.27 10.41
CA SER A 156 -6.93 -18.92 11.64
C SER A 156 -8.35 -18.52 12.05
N ARG A 157 -8.80 -17.32 11.68
CA ARG A 157 -10.16 -16.85 11.96
C ARG A 157 -11.16 -17.42 10.95
N LEU A 158 -10.78 -17.48 9.68
CA LEU A 158 -11.60 -18.06 8.61
C LEU A 158 -11.84 -19.57 8.78
N GLU A 159 -10.93 -20.29 9.46
CA GLU A 159 -11.17 -21.68 9.86
C GLU A 159 -12.26 -21.84 10.94
N VAL A 160 -12.58 -20.77 11.67
CA VAL A 160 -13.53 -20.77 12.79
C VAL A 160 -14.88 -20.18 12.40
N THR A 161 -14.90 -19.18 11.51
CA THR A 161 -16.09 -18.42 11.14
C THR A 161 -16.03 -17.96 9.69
N ASP A 162 -17.18 -17.99 9.01
CA ASP A 162 -17.39 -17.42 7.67
C ASP A 162 -17.91 -15.97 7.73
N ASP A 163 -18.27 -15.47 8.92
CA ASP A 163 -18.60 -14.06 9.17
C ASP A 163 -17.36 -13.15 9.01
N LEU A 164 -17.25 -12.55 7.82
CA LEU A 164 -16.14 -11.67 7.45
C LEU A 164 -16.13 -10.34 8.23
N GLU A 165 -17.29 -9.81 8.62
CA GLU A 165 -17.35 -8.61 9.47
C GLU A 165 -16.73 -8.90 10.83
N LYS A 166 -17.03 -10.08 11.38
CA LYS A 166 -16.43 -10.53 12.63
C LYS A 166 -14.92 -10.70 12.52
N VAL A 167 -14.41 -11.32 11.45
CA VAL A 167 -12.95 -11.45 11.23
C VAL A 167 -12.27 -10.08 11.14
N CYS A 168 -12.87 -9.13 10.40
CA CYS A 168 -12.34 -7.76 10.33
C CYS A 168 -12.33 -7.05 11.69
N ASN A 169 -13.38 -7.21 12.50
CA ASN A 169 -13.44 -6.64 13.85
C ASN A 169 -12.35 -7.26 14.75
N GLU A 170 -12.14 -8.57 14.68
CA GLU A 170 -11.09 -9.26 15.43
C GLU A 170 -9.69 -8.79 15.03
N VAL A 171 -9.43 -8.49 13.75
CA VAL A 171 -8.18 -7.88 13.28
C VAL A 171 -7.99 -6.48 13.88
N VAL A 172 -9.02 -5.63 13.80
CA VAL A 172 -8.96 -4.26 14.31
C VAL A 172 -8.74 -4.25 15.82
N ASP A 173 -9.50 -5.03 16.57
CA ASP A 173 -9.38 -5.13 18.02
C ASP A 173 -8.00 -5.66 18.42
N THR A 174 -7.49 -6.68 17.73
CA THR A 174 -6.14 -7.23 17.99
C THR A 174 -5.05 -6.18 17.77
N CYS A 175 -5.16 -5.37 16.71
CA CYS A 175 -4.20 -4.29 16.45
C CYS A 175 -4.28 -3.17 17.49
N LEU A 176 -5.45 -2.91 18.07
CA LEU A 176 -5.60 -1.92 19.15
C LEU A 176 -4.95 -2.35 20.47
N TYR A 177 -4.80 -3.65 20.72
CA TYR A 177 -4.24 -4.19 21.96
C TYR A 177 -2.73 -4.45 21.92
N LYS A 178 -2.09 -4.31 20.77
CA LYS A 178 -0.64 -4.45 20.57
C LYS A 178 0.09 -3.13 20.80
#